data_AF-A0A959FN94-F1
#
_entry.id   AF-A0A959FN94-F1
#
_cell.length_a   1.000
_cell.length_b   1.000
_cell.length_c   1.000
_cell.angle_alpha   90.00
_cell.angle_beta   90.00
_cell.angle_gamma   90.00
#
_symmetry.space_group_name_H-M   'P 1'
#
loop_
_entity.id
_entity.type
_entity.pdbx_description
1 polymer ?
#
loop_
_entity_poly.entity_id
_entity_poly.type
_entity_poly.pdbx_seq_one_letter_code
_entity_poly.pdbx_strand_id
1 'polypeptide(L)'
;MRPLLITLMTLLPLWIFGQTVTLDTTFTGLFRQNCCGWTGSDGTISIALDDGRSLWGMGDSFIGEVYPDTTRPCLPESRLVNNTLLLQDGHTLTTFFNASDTSAYIPGTDTTVAWPGHGIQQEDTIYHFFKEYQGAGLTLVRVNLVKLDASSIAILDTQ
;
A
#
# COMPACT_ATOMS: atom_id res chain seq x y z
N MET A 1 49.57 32.21 45.28
CA MET A 1 49.06 32.52 43.93
C MET A 1 48.17 31.35 43.50
N ARG A 2 46.86 31.58 43.31
CA ARG A 2 45.89 30.54 42.88
C ARG A 2 45.85 30.52 41.34
N PRO A 3 46.00 29.36 40.65
CA PRO A 3 45.73 29.32 39.23
C PRO A 3 44.21 29.30 39.01
N LEU A 4 43.74 30.21 38.15
CA LEU A 4 42.36 30.28 37.70
C LEU A 4 42.15 29.12 36.70
N LEU A 5 41.29 28.17 37.03
CA LEU A 5 40.90 27.08 36.13
C LEU A 5 39.88 27.65 35.13
N ILE A 6 40.30 27.91 33.89
CA ILE A 6 39.40 28.30 32.81
C ILE A 6 38.79 27.01 32.25
N THR A 7 37.54 26.74 32.61
CA THR A 7 36.75 25.66 32.00
C THR A 7 36.45 26.04 30.55
N LEU A 8 37.14 25.38 29.62
CA LEU A 8 36.88 25.51 28.18
C LEU A 8 35.56 24.76 27.87
N MET A 9 34.44 25.49 27.75
CA MET A 9 33.20 24.93 27.21
C MET A 9 33.42 24.61 25.72
N THR A 10 33.59 23.34 25.40
CA THR A 10 33.55 22.87 24.01
C THR A 10 32.11 23.00 23.49
N LEU A 11 31.88 23.98 22.62
CA LEU A 11 30.69 24.01 21.75
C LEU A 11 30.77 22.80 20.81
N LEU A 12 30.03 21.74 21.13
CA LEU A 12 29.73 20.69 20.17
C LEU A 12 28.86 21.32 19.07
N PRO A 13 29.29 21.37 17.80
CA PRO A 13 28.40 21.76 16.72
C PRO A 13 27.25 20.74 16.67
N LEU A 14 26.02 21.20 16.92
CA LEU A 14 24.84 20.47 16.51
C LEU A 14 24.86 20.43 14.98
N TRP A 15 25.32 19.31 14.42
CA TRP A 15 25.11 19.00 13.02
C TRP A 15 23.63 18.67 12.86
N ILE A 16 22.81 19.70 12.59
CA ILE A 16 21.45 19.51 12.13
C ILE A 16 21.58 19.04 10.68
N PHE A 17 21.65 17.74 10.46
CA PHE A 17 21.42 17.19 9.12
C PHE A 17 19.95 17.46 8.78
N GLY A 18 19.71 18.53 8.00
CA GLY A 18 18.40 18.76 7.41
C GLY A 18 18.09 17.63 6.45
N GLN A 19 16.92 17.00 6.59
CA GLN A 19 16.47 16.00 5.65
C GLN A 19 16.12 16.70 4.33
N THR A 20 16.67 16.23 3.22
CA THR A 20 16.31 16.72 1.88
C THR A 20 15.19 15.83 1.34
N VAL A 21 14.07 16.44 0.95
CA VAL A 21 12.98 15.75 0.26
C VAL A 21 13.26 15.81 -1.23
N THR A 22 13.21 14.67 -1.92
CA THR A 22 13.42 14.58 -3.36
C THR A 22 12.30 13.78 -4.01
N LEU A 23 12.03 14.05 -5.28
CA LEU A 23 11.10 13.27 -6.07
C LEU A 23 11.71 11.89 -6.37
N ASP A 24 11.00 10.83 -6.02
CA ASP A 24 11.36 9.49 -6.45
C ASP A 24 10.75 9.20 -7.83
N THR A 25 11.56 9.37 -8.88
CA THR A 25 11.14 9.08 -10.26
C THR A 25 10.95 7.59 -10.52
N THR A 26 11.58 6.71 -9.73
CA THR A 26 11.49 5.26 -9.89
C THR A 26 10.09 4.79 -9.49
N PHE A 27 9.62 5.15 -8.29
CA PHE A 27 8.25 4.83 -7.86
C PHE A 27 7.19 5.61 -8.64
N THR A 28 7.50 6.86 -9.03
CA THR A 28 6.62 7.62 -9.93
C THR A 28 6.41 6.88 -11.26
N GLY A 29 7.48 6.28 -11.83
CA GLY A 29 7.37 5.46 -13.04
C GLY A 29 6.65 4.14 -12.78
N LEU A 30 7.01 3.45 -11.69
CA LEU A 30 6.45 2.15 -11.32
C LEU A 30 4.93 2.20 -11.15
N PHE A 31 4.39 3.25 -10.54
CA PHE A 31 2.94 3.39 -10.33
C PHE A 31 2.17 4.01 -11.51
N ARG A 32 2.84 4.41 -12.59
CA ARG A 32 2.19 4.91 -13.82
C ARG A 32 1.85 3.77 -14.78
N GLN A 33 1.02 2.85 -14.30
CA GLN A 33 0.47 1.76 -15.10
C GLN A 33 -0.66 2.28 -16.01
N ASN A 34 -0.80 1.69 -17.20
CA ASN A 34 -1.73 2.19 -18.23
C ASN A 34 -2.76 1.17 -18.73
N CYS A 35 -2.69 -0.11 -18.37
CA CYS A 35 -3.71 -1.08 -18.74
C CYS A 35 -3.68 -2.32 -17.86
N CYS A 36 -4.64 -3.22 -18.15
CA CYS A 36 -4.51 -4.65 -17.92
C CYS A 36 -4.46 -5.07 -16.43
N GLY A 37 -4.84 -4.16 -15.53
CA GLY A 37 -4.83 -4.34 -14.09
C GLY A 37 -5.09 -3.02 -13.37
N TRP A 38 -4.49 -2.87 -12.19
CA TRP A 38 -4.52 -1.64 -11.42
C TRP A 38 -3.82 -0.52 -12.17
N THR A 39 -4.45 0.65 -12.20
CA THR A 39 -3.87 1.83 -12.85
C THR A 39 -3.93 3.08 -11.97
N GLY A 40 -4.49 2.99 -10.77
CA GLY A 40 -4.46 4.06 -9.76
C GLY A 40 -5.39 3.76 -8.59
N SER A 41 -5.07 4.26 -7.40
CA SER A 41 -5.90 4.05 -6.21
C SER A 41 -5.62 5.06 -5.11
N ASP A 42 -6.42 4.97 -4.05
CA ASP A 42 -6.05 5.45 -2.73
C ASP A 42 -5.17 4.43 -1.97
N GLY A 43 -4.58 4.82 -0.84
CA GLY A 43 -3.75 3.98 0.01
C GLY A 43 -2.28 3.95 -0.40
N THR A 44 -1.73 2.78 -0.73
CA THR A 44 -0.29 2.49 -0.93
C THR A 44 0.42 2.07 0.36
N ILE A 45 0.04 0.91 0.90
CA ILE A 45 0.62 0.36 2.14
C ILE A 45 1.52 -0.83 1.79
N SER A 46 2.83 -0.70 1.97
CA SER A 46 3.80 -1.77 1.67
C SER A 46 3.98 -2.75 2.81
N ILE A 47 4.17 -4.01 2.46
CA ILE A 47 4.67 -5.10 3.32
C ILE A 47 5.86 -5.70 2.58
N ALA A 48 7.05 -5.63 3.18
CA ALA A 48 8.24 -6.29 2.64
C ALA A 48 8.10 -7.80 2.82
N LEU A 49 8.46 -8.56 1.79
CA LEU A 49 8.48 -10.02 1.83
C LEU A 49 9.91 -10.54 1.97
N ASP A 50 10.06 -11.70 2.60
CA ASP A 50 11.38 -12.27 2.94
C ASP A 50 12.21 -12.65 1.69
N ASP A 51 11.57 -12.85 0.55
CA ASP A 51 12.22 -13.14 -0.73
C ASP A 51 12.58 -11.90 -1.56
N GLY A 52 12.41 -10.70 -0.98
CA GLY A 52 12.76 -9.43 -1.61
C GLY A 52 11.64 -8.81 -2.46
N ARG A 53 10.51 -9.49 -2.62
CA ARG A 53 9.29 -8.88 -3.19
C ARG A 53 8.65 -7.90 -2.21
N SER A 54 7.70 -7.11 -2.68
CA SER A 54 6.87 -6.25 -1.82
C SER A 54 5.40 -6.42 -2.16
N LEU A 55 4.58 -6.67 -1.16
CA LEU A 55 3.12 -6.65 -1.30
C LEU A 55 2.61 -5.24 -0.97
N TRP A 56 1.75 -4.70 -1.82
CA TRP A 56 1.13 -3.40 -1.64
C TRP A 56 -0.37 -3.55 -1.46
N GLY A 57 -0.89 -3.09 -0.31
CA GLY A 57 -2.30 -2.89 -0.08
C GLY A 57 -2.77 -1.56 -0.69
N MET A 58 -3.70 -1.65 -1.64
CA MET A 58 -4.34 -0.50 -2.27
C MET A 58 -5.80 -0.40 -1.85
N GLY A 59 -6.27 0.80 -1.53
CA GLY A 59 -7.67 1.09 -1.24
C GLY A 59 -8.51 1.14 -2.52
N ASP A 60 -9.50 2.03 -2.55
CA ASP A 60 -10.36 2.22 -3.72
C ASP A 60 -9.51 2.41 -4.99
N SER A 61 -9.64 1.47 -5.93
CA SER A 61 -8.70 1.24 -7.02
C SER A 61 -9.40 1.22 -8.37
N PHE A 62 -8.84 1.97 -9.33
CA PHE A 62 -9.18 1.88 -10.73
C PHE A 62 -8.51 0.67 -11.38
N ILE A 63 -9.33 -0.17 -12.00
CA ILE A 63 -8.90 -1.27 -12.86
C ILE A 63 -9.30 -0.93 -14.30
N GLY A 64 -8.36 -1.10 -15.22
CA GLY A 64 -8.59 -0.89 -16.66
C GLY A 64 -7.58 0.05 -17.30
N GLU A 65 -7.93 0.60 -18.46
CA GLU A 65 -7.03 1.39 -19.30
C GLU A 65 -6.90 2.85 -18.87
N VAL A 66 -5.73 3.42 -19.17
CA VAL A 66 -5.42 4.85 -19.17
C VAL A 66 -4.98 5.20 -20.59
N TYR A 67 -5.67 6.14 -21.21
CA TYR A 67 -5.38 6.55 -22.56
C TYR A 67 -4.05 7.32 -22.66
N PRO A 68 -3.45 7.43 -23.86
CA PRO A 68 -2.19 8.14 -24.06
C PRO A 68 -2.20 9.61 -23.61
N ASP A 69 -3.37 10.24 -23.58
CA ASP A 69 -3.57 11.61 -23.08
C ASP A 69 -3.76 11.69 -21.56
N THR A 70 -3.51 10.59 -20.85
CA THR A 70 -3.64 10.41 -19.39
C THR A 70 -5.07 10.43 -18.85
N THR A 71 -6.07 10.39 -19.72
CA THR A 71 -7.48 10.25 -19.33
C THR A 71 -7.88 8.78 -19.14
N ARG A 72 -9.05 8.55 -18.55
CA ARG A 72 -9.62 7.21 -18.33
C ARG A 72 -10.99 7.10 -18.99
N PRO A 73 -11.38 5.91 -19.47
CA PRO A 73 -12.77 5.65 -19.80
C PRO A 73 -13.70 5.96 -18.61
N CYS A 74 -14.89 6.48 -18.89
CA CYS A 74 -15.91 6.67 -17.86
C CYS A 74 -16.41 5.31 -17.33
N LEU A 75 -16.97 5.28 -16.11
CA LEU A 75 -17.66 4.08 -15.64
C LEU A 75 -18.83 3.73 -16.59
N PRO A 76 -19.09 2.44 -16.88
CA PRO A 76 -18.48 1.25 -16.28
C PRO A 76 -17.30 0.66 -17.08
N GLU A 77 -16.81 1.34 -18.12
CA GLU A 77 -15.69 0.86 -18.94
C GLU A 77 -14.39 0.80 -18.14
N SER A 78 -14.19 1.76 -17.24
CA SER A 78 -13.28 1.61 -16.10
C SER A 78 -14.03 0.99 -14.91
N ARG A 79 -13.31 0.24 -14.07
CA ARG A 79 -13.87 -0.35 -12.85
C ARG A 79 -13.27 0.32 -11.64
N LEU A 80 -14.09 0.67 -10.65
CA LEU A 80 -13.64 1.10 -9.33
C LEU A 80 -13.98 -0.01 -8.32
N VAL A 81 -12.95 -0.60 -7.70
CA VAL A 81 -13.09 -1.68 -6.71
C VAL A 81 -12.53 -1.20 -5.36
N ASN A 82 -13.08 -1.65 -4.23
CA ASN A 82 -12.76 -1.06 -2.91
C ASN A 82 -11.36 -1.36 -2.37
N ASN A 83 -10.71 -2.42 -2.85
CA ASN A 83 -9.30 -2.68 -2.60
C ASN A 83 -8.71 -3.62 -3.66
N THR A 84 -7.41 -3.51 -3.83
CA THR A 84 -6.58 -4.45 -4.60
C THR A 84 -5.29 -4.74 -3.85
N LEU A 85 -4.62 -5.82 -4.22
CA LEU A 85 -3.23 -6.03 -3.82
C LEU A 85 -2.33 -5.95 -5.06
N LEU A 86 -1.16 -5.32 -4.93
CA LEU A 86 -0.11 -5.40 -5.95
C LEU A 86 1.07 -6.18 -5.40
N LEU A 87 1.51 -7.21 -6.10
CA LEU A 87 2.80 -7.83 -5.83
C LEU A 87 3.86 -7.18 -6.72
N GLN A 88 4.83 -6.54 -6.09
CA GLN A 88 6.00 -6.01 -6.76
C GLN A 88 7.13 -7.04 -6.73
N ASP A 89 7.66 -7.35 -7.91
CA ASP A 89 8.91 -8.08 -8.11
C ASP A 89 9.82 -7.25 -9.02
N GLY A 90 10.85 -6.64 -8.44
CA GLY A 90 11.67 -5.63 -9.11
C GLY A 90 10.84 -4.45 -9.64
N HIS A 91 10.76 -4.33 -10.97
CA HIS A 91 9.99 -3.29 -11.67
C HIS A 91 8.64 -3.78 -12.21
N THR A 92 8.25 -5.01 -11.89
CA THR A 92 6.99 -5.61 -12.33
C THR A 92 5.95 -5.49 -11.22
N LEU A 93 4.74 -5.07 -11.56
CA LEU A 93 3.58 -5.09 -10.67
C LEU A 93 2.55 -6.09 -11.19
N THR A 94 2.16 -7.05 -10.34
CA THR A 94 1.07 -7.97 -10.61
C THR A 94 -0.14 -7.58 -9.77
N THR A 95 -1.28 -7.31 -10.40
CA THR A 95 -2.52 -6.93 -9.71
C THR A 95 -3.33 -8.16 -9.29
N PHE A 96 -3.78 -8.17 -8.05
CA PHE A 96 -4.73 -9.13 -7.50
C PHE A 96 -6.05 -8.41 -7.18
N PHE A 97 -7.12 -8.85 -7.82
CA PHE A 97 -8.48 -8.35 -7.67
C PHE A 97 -9.47 -9.43 -8.11
N ASN A 98 -10.75 -9.29 -7.74
CA ASN A 98 -11.78 -10.20 -8.24
C ASN A 98 -12.20 -9.79 -9.65
N ALA A 99 -11.83 -10.58 -10.67
CA ALA A 99 -12.14 -10.25 -12.06
C ALA A 99 -13.62 -10.46 -12.41
N SER A 100 -14.28 -11.42 -11.78
CA SER A 100 -15.63 -11.90 -12.12
C SER A 100 -16.75 -11.06 -11.51
N ASP A 101 -16.42 -10.22 -10.55
CA ASP A 101 -17.36 -9.38 -9.81
C ASP A 101 -16.76 -7.96 -9.71
N THR A 102 -17.57 -6.91 -9.64
CA THR A 102 -17.12 -5.54 -9.38
C THR A 102 -16.54 -5.35 -7.97
N SER A 103 -16.28 -6.44 -7.25
CA SER A 103 -15.78 -6.46 -5.88
C SER A 103 -14.25 -6.36 -5.80
N ALA A 104 -13.82 -6.04 -4.58
CA ALA A 104 -12.44 -5.93 -4.17
C ALA A 104 -11.72 -7.29 -4.09
N TYR A 105 -10.39 -7.29 -3.92
CA TYR A 105 -9.67 -8.55 -3.65
C TYR A 105 -10.10 -9.18 -2.33
N ILE A 106 -10.16 -8.37 -1.27
CA ILE A 106 -10.78 -8.75 0.01
C ILE A 106 -12.16 -8.10 0.06
N PRO A 107 -13.26 -8.86 -0.10
CA PRO A 107 -14.60 -8.28 -0.05
C PRO A 107 -14.94 -7.85 1.37
N GLY A 108 -15.73 -6.77 1.49
CA GLY A 108 -16.47 -6.49 2.72
C GLY A 108 -17.77 -7.30 2.77
N THR A 109 -18.74 -6.82 3.55
CA THR A 109 -20.12 -7.34 3.54
C THR A 109 -21.01 -6.49 2.63
N ASP A 110 -22.28 -6.84 2.49
CA ASP A 110 -23.26 -6.01 1.76
C ASP A 110 -23.39 -4.57 2.29
N THR A 111 -22.92 -4.31 3.52
CA THR A 111 -23.02 -2.98 4.15
C THR A 111 -21.66 -2.37 4.50
N THR A 112 -20.56 -3.08 4.24
CA THR A 112 -19.21 -2.65 4.62
C THR A 112 -18.23 -2.79 3.48
N VAL A 113 -17.21 -1.94 3.49
CA VAL A 113 -16.05 -2.06 2.59
C VAL A 113 -14.83 -2.40 3.42
N ALA A 114 -14.01 -3.33 2.93
CA ALA A 114 -12.72 -3.65 3.52
C ALA A 114 -11.63 -2.78 2.88
N TRP A 115 -10.75 -2.24 3.71
CA TRP A 115 -9.65 -1.39 3.28
C TRP A 115 -8.35 -1.86 3.91
N PRO A 116 -7.24 -1.91 3.15
CA PRO A 116 -5.99 -2.45 3.66
C PRO A 116 -5.45 -1.59 4.80
N GLY A 117 -4.91 -2.28 5.80
CA GLY A 117 -4.03 -1.75 6.82
C GLY A 117 -2.60 -2.21 6.54
N HIS A 118 -1.74 -2.13 7.56
CA HIS A 118 -0.42 -2.73 7.47
C HIS A 118 -0.50 -4.24 7.69
N GLY A 119 0.64 -4.93 7.54
CA GLY A 119 0.76 -6.35 7.81
C GLY A 119 2.21 -6.75 7.94
N ILE A 120 2.43 -8.02 8.25
CA ILE A 120 3.75 -8.61 8.41
C ILE A 120 3.80 -9.98 7.72
N GLN A 121 4.96 -10.37 7.23
CA GLN A 121 5.22 -11.76 6.90
C GLN A 121 5.80 -12.48 8.12
N GLN A 122 5.39 -13.73 8.30
CA GLN A 122 6.04 -14.69 9.19
C GLN A 122 6.06 -16.04 8.48
N GLU A 123 7.27 -16.56 8.23
CA GLU A 123 7.49 -17.77 7.44
C GLU A 123 6.77 -17.66 6.08
N ASP A 124 5.97 -18.65 5.71
CA ASP A 124 5.26 -18.68 4.42
C ASP A 124 3.90 -17.94 4.46
N THR A 125 3.61 -17.20 5.53
CA THR A 125 2.30 -16.54 5.72
C THR A 125 2.43 -15.03 5.88
N ILE A 126 1.62 -14.29 5.13
CA ILE A 126 1.43 -12.85 5.31
C ILE A 126 0.19 -12.63 6.17
N TYR A 127 0.36 -11.91 7.28
CA TYR A 127 -0.67 -11.49 8.21
C TYR A 127 -1.03 -10.03 7.91
N HIS A 128 -2.08 -9.82 7.12
CA HIS A 128 -2.49 -8.50 6.63
C HIS A 128 -3.76 -8.03 7.35
N PHE A 129 -3.68 -6.90 8.04
CA PHE A 129 -4.83 -6.32 8.72
C PHE A 129 -5.71 -5.56 7.73
N PHE A 130 -7.02 -5.82 7.72
CA PHE A 130 -8.00 -5.09 6.92
C PHE A 130 -9.00 -4.39 7.82
N LYS A 131 -9.22 -3.11 7.59
CA LYS A 131 -10.20 -2.30 8.31
C LYS A 131 -11.53 -2.36 7.58
N GLU A 132 -12.60 -2.73 8.27
CA GLU A 132 -13.95 -2.68 7.72
C GLU A 132 -14.65 -1.38 8.08
N TYR A 133 -15.15 -0.70 7.07
CA TYR A 133 -15.84 0.57 7.19
C TYR A 133 -17.31 0.45 6.76
N GLN A 134 -18.21 1.08 7.52
CA GLN A 134 -19.64 1.13 7.21
C GLN A 134 -20.08 2.52 6.78
N GLY A 135 -20.84 2.56 5.68
CA GLY A 135 -21.47 3.77 5.14
C GLY A 135 -20.49 4.81 4.61
N ALA A 136 -21.04 5.87 4.01
CA ALA A 136 -20.25 6.95 3.39
C ALA A 136 -19.40 7.76 4.40
N GLY A 137 -19.73 7.69 5.69
CA GLY A 137 -18.95 8.31 6.76
C GLY A 137 -17.68 7.55 7.14
N LEU A 138 -17.43 6.38 6.53
CA LEU A 138 -16.29 5.50 6.83
C LEU A 138 -16.16 5.21 8.34
N THR A 139 -17.27 4.82 8.97
CA THR A 139 -17.25 4.41 10.38
C THR A 139 -16.50 3.07 10.49
N LEU A 140 -15.38 3.05 11.18
CA LEU A 140 -14.64 1.80 11.43
C LEU A 140 -15.48 0.87 12.31
N VAL A 141 -15.81 -0.30 11.78
CA VAL A 141 -16.58 -1.33 12.48
C VAL A 141 -15.66 -2.31 13.19
N ARG A 142 -14.62 -2.79 12.48
CA ARG A 142 -13.66 -3.77 12.98
C ARG A 142 -12.37 -3.77 12.18
N VAL A 143 -11.37 -4.45 12.73
CA VAL A 143 -10.16 -4.85 12.00
C VAL A 143 -10.14 -6.36 11.91
N ASN A 144 -10.12 -6.87 10.69
CA ASN A 144 -9.97 -8.27 10.38
C ASN A 144 -8.50 -8.60 10.13
N LEU A 145 -8.13 -9.85 10.35
CA LEU A 145 -6.84 -10.40 9.99
C LEU A 145 -7.02 -11.34 8.80
N VAL A 146 -6.40 -10.99 7.67
CA VAL A 146 -6.36 -11.83 6.47
C VAL A 146 -5.00 -12.51 6.40
N LYS A 147 -5.00 -13.84 6.30
CA LYS A 147 -3.78 -14.63 6.08
C LYS A 147 -3.66 -14.94 4.60
N LEU A 148 -2.52 -14.62 4.02
CA LEU A 148 -2.20 -14.91 2.62
C LEU A 148 -0.99 -15.83 2.56
N ASP A 149 -0.98 -16.73 1.58
CA ASP A 149 0.22 -17.48 1.23
C ASP A 149 1.26 -16.52 0.64
N ALA A 150 2.47 -16.50 1.21
CA ALA A 150 3.50 -15.54 0.80
C ALA A 150 3.96 -15.75 -0.65
N SER A 151 3.91 -16.97 -1.17
CA SER A 151 4.39 -17.29 -2.51
C SER A 151 3.39 -16.84 -3.60
N SER A 152 2.12 -17.16 -3.40
CA SER A 152 1.04 -17.04 -4.39
C SER A 152 0.08 -15.88 -4.12
N ILE A 153 0.13 -15.30 -2.92
CA ILE A 153 -0.80 -14.27 -2.42
C ILE A 153 -2.24 -14.80 -2.29
N ALA A 154 -2.45 -16.12 -2.38
CA ALA A 154 -3.75 -16.74 -2.19
C ALA A 154 -4.26 -16.56 -0.76
N ILE A 155 -5.56 -16.32 -0.62
CA ILE A 155 -6.20 -16.19 0.70
C ILE A 155 -6.24 -17.58 1.36
N LEU A 156 -5.62 -17.68 2.54
CA LEU A 156 -5.61 -18.89 3.37
C LEU A 156 -6.74 -18.87 4.40
N ASP A 157 -6.99 -17.71 5.01
CA ASP A 157 -7.93 -17.54 6.12
C ASP A 157 -8.32 -16.07 6.29
N THR A 158 -9.51 -15.81 6.81
CA THR A 158 -10.00 -14.46 7.15
C THR A 158 -10.67 -14.51 8.53
N GLN A 159 -10.13 -13.76 9.49
CA GLN A 159 -10.59 -13.72 10.88
C GLN A 159 -11.11 -12.35 11.28
#